data_AF-A0A1I4LPG8-F1
#
_entry.id   AF-A0A1I4LPG8-F1
#
_cell.length_a   1.000
_cell.length_b   1.000
_cell.length_c   1.000
_cell.angle_alpha   90.00
_cell.angle_beta   90.00
_cell.angle_gamma   90.00
#
_symmetry.space_group_name_H-M   'P 1'
#
loop_
_entity.id
_entity.type
_entity.pdbx_description
1 polymer ?
#
loop_
_entity_poly.entity_id
_entity_poly.type
_entity_poly.pdbx_seq_one_letter_code
_entity_poly.pdbx_strand_id
1 'polypeptide(L)'
;MITSYPLARYRFDFEITRLLRLPDYAGSTLRGVFGRALRQLACVTRAKNCQGCPLRRTCPYPAIFEPLKPETTSLRNISTVPVPYVIEPPTWGTRDYAPGEMLSFGFTLIGYVQQHLPLCIMAWQRAFARGVGTGDGTAELLGVNSVEEENDGQEILRSIYLPGQHLLDHPQHTQLPTGTPSERITLQFDTPLRLQQDGHALPPSKLTARTLLMALVRRASLLAEIHGGKRLYSTEEFSELAEHAQQITSHHHLTWRDWTRHSSRQRRTMQLGGCIGKWQLSGNLTPFQSLLRLGSWLHVGKEASFGLGKYRIIEE
;
A
#
# COMPACT_ATOMS: atom_id res chain seq x y z
N MET A 1 -2.66 -22.95 -0.52
CA MET A 1 -3.16 -21.66 -1.08
C MET A 1 -3.60 -20.76 0.07
N ILE A 2 -3.41 -19.45 -0.05
CA ILE A 2 -3.78 -18.47 0.99
C ILE A 2 -5.28 -18.20 0.86
N THR A 3 -6.06 -18.48 1.91
CA THR A 3 -7.52 -18.28 1.95
C THR A 3 -7.93 -17.05 2.75
N SER A 4 -7.07 -16.58 3.64
CA SER A 4 -7.29 -15.35 4.41
C SER A 4 -5.96 -14.63 4.64
N TYR A 5 -6.03 -13.31 4.73
CA TYR A 5 -4.88 -12.47 5.04
C TYR A 5 -5.26 -11.42 6.09
N PRO A 6 -4.38 -11.12 7.07
CA PRO A 6 -4.66 -10.12 8.09
C PRO A 6 -4.53 -8.72 7.48
N LEU A 7 -5.52 -8.29 6.73
CA LEU A 7 -5.62 -6.95 6.17
C LEU A 7 -7.05 -6.45 6.32
N ALA A 8 -7.18 -5.14 6.43
CA ALA A 8 -8.44 -4.44 6.29
C ALA A 8 -8.23 -3.19 5.44
N ARG A 9 -9.17 -2.95 4.54
CA ARG A 9 -9.18 -1.83 3.60
C ARG A 9 -10.19 -0.79 4.08
N TYR A 10 -9.81 0.48 4.03
CA TYR A 10 -10.64 1.58 4.48
C TYR A 10 -10.74 2.66 3.41
N ARG A 11 -11.90 3.32 3.32
CA ARG A 11 -12.08 4.57 2.58
C ARG A 11 -12.27 5.70 3.57
N PHE A 12 -11.45 6.73 3.45
CA PHE A 12 -11.58 7.97 4.22
C PHE A 12 -12.24 9.02 3.34
N ASP A 13 -13.29 9.65 3.84
CA ASP A 13 -14.02 10.71 3.15
C ASP A 13 -13.87 12.03 3.91
N PHE A 14 -13.43 13.07 3.21
CA PHE A 14 -13.18 14.40 3.75
C PHE A 14 -13.96 15.45 2.97
N GLU A 15 -14.48 16.47 3.67
CA GLU A 15 -14.98 17.70 3.07
C GLU A 15 -13.88 18.76 3.10
N ILE A 16 -13.57 19.34 1.95
CA ILE A 16 -12.56 20.39 1.87
C ILE A 16 -13.11 21.67 2.52
N THR A 17 -12.35 22.26 3.44
CA THR A 17 -12.70 23.52 4.12
C THR A 17 -11.86 24.70 3.64
N ARG A 18 -10.68 24.43 3.08
CA ARG A 18 -9.84 25.42 2.39
C ARG A 18 -9.24 24.79 1.14
N LEU A 19 -9.23 25.56 0.05
CA LEU A 19 -8.71 25.15 -1.27
C LEU A 19 -7.49 24.23 -1.13
N LEU A 20 -7.63 23.01 -1.63
CA LEU A 20 -6.60 21.98 -1.57
C LEU A 20 -6.06 21.69 -2.96
N ARG A 21 -4.76 21.93 -3.16
CA ARG A 21 -4.06 21.58 -4.40
C ARG A 21 -3.23 20.33 -4.19
N LEU A 22 -3.62 19.24 -4.85
CA LEU A 22 -2.85 18.00 -4.87
C LEU A 22 -1.97 17.95 -6.12
N PRO A 23 -0.70 17.52 -6.00
CA PRO A 23 0.17 17.33 -7.15
C PRO A 23 -0.34 16.17 -8.00
N ASP A 24 0.21 16.03 -9.20
CA ASP A 24 -0.14 14.98 -10.17
C ASP A 24 -0.23 13.56 -9.56
N TYR A 25 0.63 13.28 -8.57
CA TYR A 25 0.52 12.10 -7.74
C TYR A 25 0.53 12.41 -6.23
N ALA A 26 -0.65 12.35 -5.61
CA ALA A 26 -0.87 12.74 -4.22
C ALA A 26 -0.34 11.75 -3.17
N GLY A 27 -0.06 10.50 -3.53
CA GLY A 27 0.25 9.43 -2.57
C GLY A 27 1.42 9.77 -1.63
N SER A 28 2.47 10.38 -2.18
CA SER A 28 3.63 10.78 -1.38
C SER A 28 3.37 11.98 -0.47
N THR A 29 2.51 12.91 -0.90
CA THR A 29 2.04 14.06 -0.10
C THR A 29 1.24 13.54 1.09
N LEU A 30 0.26 12.68 0.82
CA LEU A 30 -0.60 12.03 1.83
C LEU A 30 0.25 11.25 2.85
N ARG A 31 1.17 10.40 2.39
CA ARG A 31 2.10 9.68 3.28
C ARG A 31 2.91 10.64 4.15
N GLY A 32 3.37 11.75 3.59
CA GLY A 32 4.17 12.75 4.29
C GLY A 32 3.41 13.45 5.41
N VAL A 33 2.19 13.92 5.14
CA VAL A 33 1.34 14.59 6.15
C VAL A 33 0.89 13.60 7.23
N PHE A 34 0.52 12.37 6.84
CA PHE A 34 0.17 11.29 7.77
C PHE A 34 1.30 10.99 8.74
N GLY A 35 2.52 10.73 8.24
CA GLY A 35 3.66 10.43 9.09
C GLY A 35 3.97 11.55 10.09
N ARG A 36 3.90 12.81 9.66
CA ARG A 36 4.11 13.96 10.55
C ARG A 36 3.04 14.04 11.63
N ALA A 37 1.77 13.92 11.26
CA ALA A 37 0.65 13.99 12.20
C ALA A 37 0.68 12.82 13.20
N LEU A 38 0.89 11.59 12.71
CA LEU A 38 1.02 10.39 13.54
C LEU A 38 2.18 10.52 14.54
N ARG A 39 3.33 11.02 14.09
CA ARG A 39 4.48 11.26 14.98
C ARG A 39 4.15 12.27 16.06
N GLN A 40 3.48 13.36 15.72
CA GLN A 40 3.09 14.41 16.66
C GLN A 40 2.10 13.91 17.71
N LEU A 41 1.23 12.96 17.37
CA LEU A 41 0.29 12.33 18.30
C LEU A 41 0.97 11.29 19.19
N ALA A 42 1.85 10.45 18.64
CA ALA A 42 2.44 9.32 19.35
C ALA A 42 3.71 9.66 20.16
N CYS A 43 4.49 10.66 19.75
CA CYS A 43 5.83 10.90 20.29
C CYS A 43 5.78 11.73 21.58
N VAL A 44 5.89 11.06 22.73
CA VAL A 44 5.95 11.71 24.06
C VAL A 44 7.27 12.45 24.32
N THR A 45 8.37 12.00 23.72
CA THR A 45 9.70 12.60 23.95
C THR A 45 9.94 13.87 23.14
N ARG A 46 9.19 14.07 22.05
CA ARG A 46 9.36 15.15 21.07
C ARG A 46 10.79 15.28 20.51
N ALA A 47 11.60 14.23 20.59
CA ALA A 47 12.96 14.21 20.06
C ALA A 47 12.97 14.52 18.55
N LYS A 48 14.13 14.85 17.96
CA LYS A 48 14.23 15.13 16.51
C LYS A 48 14.07 13.88 15.65
N ASN A 49 14.50 12.73 16.14
CA ASN A 49 14.37 11.43 15.47
C ASN A 49 14.10 10.31 16.49
N CYS A 50 13.84 9.09 16.01
CA CYS A 50 13.54 7.93 16.85
C CYS A 50 14.78 7.13 17.27
N GLN A 51 15.99 7.54 16.87
CA GLN A 51 17.22 6.82 17.22
C GLN A 51 17.51 6.97 18.72
N GLY A 52 17.87 5.86 19.39
CA GLY A 52 18.12 5.84 20.83
C GLY A 52 16.87 6.01 21.71
N CYS A 53 15.67 6.11 21.15
CA CYS A 53 14.45 6.27 21.95
C CYS A 53 14.15 4.99 22.76
N PRO A 54 13.99 5.07 24.10
CA PRO A 54 13.73 3.89 24.93
C PRO A 54 12.37 3.24 24.63
N LEU A 55 11.40 4.02 24.13
CA LEU A 55 10.05 3.54 23.81
C LEU A 55 9.94 2.98 22.38
N ARG A 56 11.03 2.89 21.62
CA ARG A 56 10.98 2.62 20.17
C ARG A 56 10.30 1.30 19.81
N ARG A 57 10.39 0.27 20.67
CA ARG A 57 9.78 -1.05 20.44
C ARG A 57 8.27 -1.10 20.74
N THR A 58 7.79 -0.24 21.64
CA THR A 58 6.38 -0.20 22.08
C THR A 58 5.62 1.01 21.53
N CYS A 59 6.32 1.97 20.91
CA CYS A 59 5.71 3.17 20.36
C CYS A 59 4.92 2.82 19.07
N PRO A 60 3.68 3.33 18.92
CA PRO A 60 2.89 3.06 17.73
C PRO A 60 3.42 3.74 16.47
N TYR A 61 4.19 4.84 16.58
CA TYR A 61 4.76 5.50 15.40
C TYR A 61 5.77 4.62 14.65
N PRO A 62 6.82 4.05 15.28
CA PRO A 62 7.67 3.05 14.64
C PRO A 62 6.88 1.84 14.14
N ALA A 63 5.93 1.30 14.93
CA ALA A 63 5.13 0.14 14.50
C ALA A 63 4.42 0.37 13.15
N ILE A 64 3.81 1.54 12.96
CA ILE A 64 3.02 1.87 11.78
C ILE A 64 3.88 2.45 10.64
N PHE A 65 4.77 3.41 10.93
CA PHE A 65 5.37 4.29 9.90
C PHE A 65 6.86 4.04 9.64
N GLU A 66 7.60 3.59 10.66
CA GLU A 66 9.05 3.34 10.60
C GLU A 66 9.41 2.02 11.30
N PRO A 67 8.92 0.87 10.78
CA PRO A 67 9.06 -0.41 11.45
C PRO A 67 10.53 -0.81 11.57
N LEU A 68 10.82 -1.47 12.68
CA LEU A 68 12.16 -1.93 13.00
C LEU A 68 12.53 -3.13 12.13
N LYS A 69 13.82 -3.25 11.81
CA LYS A 69 14.34 -4.48 11.21
C LYS A 69 14.16 -5.62 12.21
N PRO A 70 13.55 -6.75 11.81
CA PRO A 70 13.49 -7.93 12.64
C PRO A 70 14.90 -8.43 12.98
N GLU A 71 15.08 -8.97 14.19
CA GLU A 71 16.36 -9.55 14.65
C GLU A 71 16.49 -11.04 14.26
N THR A 72 15.41 -11.64 13.75
CA THR A 72 15.32 -13.05 13.36
C THR A 72 16.24 -13.37 12.19
N THR A 73 16.96 -14.50 12.28
CA THR A 73 18.02 -14.89 11.33
C THR A 73 17.54 -14.96 9.88
N SER A 74 16.30 -15.42 9.63
CA SER A 74 15.70 -15.50 8.30
C SER A 74 15.51 -14.15 7.59
N LEU A 75 15.41 -13.05 8.35
CA LEU A 75 15.05 -11.72 7.84
C LEU A 75 16.16 -10.68 8.00
N ARG A 76 17.35 -11.08 8.49
CA ARG A 76 18.48 -10.16 8.74
C ARG A 76 18.97 -9.45 7.47
N ASN A 77 18.91 -10.13 6.32
CA ASN A 77 19.45 -9.61 5.06
C ASN A 77 18.48 -8.71 4.28
N ILE A 78 17.33 -8.36 4.88
CA ILE A 78 16.38 -7.47 4.22
C ILE A 78 16.91 -6.03 4.21
N SER A 79 16.99 -5.46 3.01
CA SER A 79 17.42 -4.06 2.82
C SER A 79 16.43 -3.08 3.45
N THR A 80 15.13 -3.26 3.19
CA THR A 80 14.03 -2.39 3.65
C THR A 80 12.86 -3.20 4.19
N VAL A 81 12.40 -2.89 5.41
CA VAL A 81 11.18 -3.48 5.98
C VAL A 81 9.95 -2.85 5.32
N PRO A 82 9.02 -3.63 4.74
CA PRO A 82 7.78 -3.07 4.22
C PRO A 82 6.94 -2.51 5.38
N VAL A 83 6.45 -1.29 5.21
CA VAL A 83 5.50 -0.70 6.15
C VAL A 83 4.14 -1.42 6.05
N PRO A 84 3.43 -1.61 7.17
CA PRO A 84 2.18 -2.37 7.24
C PRO A 84 0.95 -1.56 6.81
N TYR A 85 1.11 -0.71 5.80
CA TYR A 85 0.00 0.02 5.21
C TYR A 85 0.21 0.30 3.72
N VAL A 86 -0.91 0.57 3.04
CA VAL A 86 -0.96 1.13 1.69
C VAL A 86 -1.88 2.35 1.72
N ILE A 87 -1.42 3.47 1.18
CA ILE A 87 -2.27 4.64 0.90
C ILE A 87 -2.58 4.59 -0.59
N GLU A 88 -3.86 4.49 -0.93
CA GLU A 88 -4.35 4.60 -2.30
C GLU A 88 -4.84 6.03 -2.52
N PRO A 89 -4.03 6.92 -3.13
CA PRO A 89 -4.43 8.31 -3.33
C PRO A 89 -5.65 8.42 -4.27
N PRO A 90 -6.27 9.60 -4.35
CA PRO A 90 -7.21 9.91 -5.42
C PRO A 90 -6.59 9.64 -6.80
N THR A 91 -7.45 9.51 -7.81
CA THR A 91 -7.06 9.26 -9.21
C THR A 91 -5.89 10.14 -9.63
N TRP A 92 -4.94 9.54 -10.36
CA TRP A 92 -3.78 10.25 -10.89
C TRP A 92 -4.20 11.46 -11.70
N GLY A 93 -3.59 12.60 -11.42
CA GLY A 93 -3.86 13.87 -12.07
C GLY A 93 -3.71 15.01 -11.09
N THR A 94 -3.23 16.15 -11.58
CA THR A 94 -3.26 17.38 -10.77
C THR A 94 -4.71 17.77 -10.56
N ARG A 95 -5.08 18.02 -9.30
CA ARG A 95 -6.45 18.36 -8.94
C ARG A 95 -6.48 19.43 -7.86
N ASP A 96 -7.27 20.46 -8.14
CA ASP A 96 -7.65 21.49 -7.19
C ASP A 96 -9.03 21.12 -6.66
N TYR A 97 -9.18 21.11 -5.34
CA TYR A 97 -10.46 20.91 -4.68
C TYR A 97 -10.91 22.20 -4.01
N ALA A 98 -12.10 22.67 -4.35
CA ALA A 98 -12.73 23.83 -3.75
C ALA A 98 -13.35 23.50 -2.38
N PRO A 99 -13.55 24.50 -1.49
CA PRO A 99 -14.32 24.29 -0.26
C PRO A 99 -15.71 23.70 -0.55
N GLY A 100 -16.14 22.74 0.27
CA GLY A 100 -17.37 21.96 0.11
C GLY A 100 -17.24 20.74 -0.81
N GLU A 101 -16.15 20.59 -1.56
CA GLU A 101 -15.93 19.37 -2.36
C GLU A 101 -15.48 18.19 -1.50
N MET A 102 -15.82 16.98 -1.96
CA MET A 102 -15.43 15.74 -1.30
C MET A 102 -14.08 15.22 -1.82
N LEU A 103 -13.17 14.92 -0.91
CA LEU A 103 -11.94 14.18 -1.13
C LEU A 103 -12.06 12.79 -0.51
N SER A 104 -11.90 11.75 -1.33
CA SER A 104 -11.85 10.36 -0.87
C SER A 104 -10.53 9.70 -1.24
N PHE A 105 -9.99 8.87 -0.34
CA PHE A 105 -8.82 8.05 -0.61
C PHE A 105 -8.83 6.76 0.20
N GLY A 106 -8.12 5.74 -0.31
CA GLY A 106 -8.01 4.44 0.34
C GLY A 106 -6.84 4.37 1.32
N PHE A 107 -7.03 3.62 2.39
CA PHE A 107 -6.00 3.30 3.36
C PHE A 107 -6.15 1.85 3.80
N THR A 108 -5.14 1.03 3.59
CA THR A 108 -5.13 -0.39 3.97
C THR A 108 -4.17 -0.57 5.15
N LEU A 109 -4.61 -1.25 6.20
CA LEU A 109 -3.77 -1.66 7.34
C LEU A 109 -3.56 -3.17 7.35
N ILE A 110 -2.35 -3.61 7.70
CA ILE A 110 -1.91 -4.99 7.51
C ILE A 110 -1.31 -5.55 8.80
N GLY A 111 -1.80 -6.69 9.27
CA GLY A 111 -1.30 -7.37 10.46
C GLY A 111 -1.76 -6.69 11.76
N TYR A 112 -0.91 -6.74 12.79
CA TYR A 112 -1.27 -6.26 14.13
C TYR A 112 -1.52 -4.75 14.19
N VAL A 113 -1.05 -3.95 13.23
CA VAL A 113 -1.24 -2.49 13.27
C VAL A 113 -2.68 -2.06 13.01
N GLN A 114 -3.56 -2.98 12.60
CA GLN A 114 -5.00 -2.71 12.47
C GLN A 114 -5.61 -2.22 13.78
N GLN A 115 -5.10 -2.69 14.94
CA GLN A 115 -5.52 -2.20 16.26
C GLN A 115 -5.27 -0.69 16.46
N HIS A 116 -4.39 -0.09 15.66
CA HIS A 116 -4.08 1.34 15.71
C HIS A 116 -4.95 2.18 14.78
N LEU A 117 -6.01 1.63 14.17
CA LEU A 117 -6.93 2.39 13.33
C LEU A 117 -7.45 3.67 14.02
N PRO A 118 -7.86 3.69 15.31
CA PRO A 118 -8.26 4.93 15.98
C PRO A 118 -7.17 6.01 15.96
N LEU A 119 -5.91 5.61 16.18
CA LEU A 119 -4.77 6.54 16.11
C LEU A 119 -4.51 7.03 14.68
N CYS A 120 -4.68 6.15 13.69
CA CYS A 120 -4.59 6.52 12.27
C CYS A 120 -5.68 7.53 11.88
N ILE A 121 -6.93 7.33 12.34
CA ILE A 121 -8.04 8.26 12.14
C ILE A 121 -7.69 9.64 12.70
N MET A 122 -7.25 9.70 13.97
CA MET A 122 -6.81 10.96 14.58
C MET A 122 -5.65 11.61 13.83
N ALA A 123 -4.70 10.81 13.32
CA ALA A 123 -3.59 11.31 12.54
C ALA A 123 -4.05 11.94 11.22
N TRP A 124 -5.02 11.33 10.53
CA TRP A 124 -5.59 11.90 9.31
C TRP A 124 -6.38 13.19 9.58
N GLN A 125 -7.25 13.21 10.59
CA GLN A 125 -7.95 14.42 11.01
C GLN A 125 -6.96 15.55 11.30
N ARG A 126 -5.90 15.27 12.07
CA ARG A 126 -4.86 16.26 12.40
C ARG A 126 -4.04 16.68 11.19
N ALA A 127 -3.78 15.79 10.25
CA ALA A 127 -3.07 16.12 9.01
C ALA A 127 -3.86 17.14 8.19
N PHE A 128 -5.15 16.89 7.96
CA PHE A 128 -6.00 17.79 7.17
C PHE A 128 -6.35 19.09 7.90
N ALA A 129 -6.54 19.06 9.23
CA ALA A 129 -6.74 20.28 10.01
C ALA A 129 -5.51 21.22 10.01
N ARG A 130 -4.31 20.68 9.74
CA ARG A 130 -3.04 21.44 9.73
C ARG A 130 -2.56 21.86 8.33
N GLY A 131 -3.30 21.47 7.30
CA GLY A 131 -2.95 21.77 5.93
C GLY A 131 -2.19 20.66 5.20
N VAL A 132 -2.61 20.42 3.96
CA VAL A 132 -2.07 19.41 3.04
C VAL A 132 -1.78 20.08 1.70
N GLY A 133 -0.78 19.58 0.98
CA GLY A 133 -0.46 20.05 -0.36
C GLY A 133 0.16 21.46 -0.38
N THR A 134 0.19 22.06 -1.57
CA THR A 134 0.64 23.45 -1.74
C THR A 134 -0.49 24.40 -1.33
N GLY A 135 -0.17 25.42 -0.53
CA GLY A 135 -1.17 26.36 0.00
C GLY A 135 -1.88 25.88 1.28
N ASP A 136 -1.41 24.78 1.88
CA ASP A 136 -1.87 24.24 3.17
C ASP A 136 -3.40 23.97 3.19
N GLY A 137 -3.98 23.48 2.10
CA GLY A 137 -5.42 23.19 2.01
C GLY A 137 -5.91 22.31 3.16
N THR A 138 -7.07 22.64 3.72
CA THR A 138 -7.62 21.98 4.91
C THR A 138 -8.90 21.24 4.57
N ALA A 139 -9.19 20.22 5.36
CA ALA A 139 -10.40 19.42 5.22
C ALA A 139 -10.84 18.87 6.57
N GLU A 140 -12.11 18.54 6.69
CA GLU A 140 -12.70 17.87 7.84
C GLU A 140 -13.13 16.46 7.47
N LEU A 141 -12.88 15.50 8.36
CA LEU A 141 -13.25 14.11 8.13
C LEU A 141 -14.78 14.00 8.20
N LEU A 142 -15.41 13.45 7.18
CA LEU A 142 -16.84 13.12 7.18
C LEU A 142 -17.09 11.74 7.75
N GLY A 143 -16.22 10.77 7.45
CA GLY A 143 -16.36 9.41 7.95
C GLY A 143 -15.29 8.47 7.42
N VAL A 144 -15.31 7.26 7.97
CA VAL A 144 -14.46 6.14 7.53
C VAL A 144 -15.36 4.95 7.26
N ASN A 145 -15.15 4.34 6.10
CA ASN A 145 -15.83 3.12 5.69
C ASN A 145 -14.83 1.96 5.66
N SER A 146 -15.22 0.78 6.13
CA SER A 146 -14.53 -0.46 5.74
C SER A 146 -14.93 -0.82 4.31
N VAL A 147 -13.95 -1.32 3.56
CA VAL A 147 -14.13 -1.77 2.17
C VAL A 147 -14.05 -3.29 2.16
N GLU A 148 -15.16 -3.91 1.79
CA GLU A 148 -15.27 -5.34 1.55
C GLU A 148 -15.43 -5.58 0.03
N GLU A 149 -15.03 -6.75 -0.45
CA GLU A 149 -15.18 -7.14 -1.85
C GLU A 149 -16.13 -8.34 -1.92
N GLU A 150 -17.16 -8.25 -2.75
CA GLU A 150 -18.04 -9.37 -3.05
C GLU A 150 -17.37 -10.35 -4.02
N ASN A 151 -17.97 -11.53 -4.21
CA ASN A 151 -17.40 -12.58 -5.07
C ASN A 151 -17.28 -12.16 -6.54
N ASP A 152 -18.08 -11.20 -6.99
CA ASP A 152 -18.06 -10.62 -8.34
C ASP A 152 -17.08 -9.43 -8.48
N GLY A 153 -16.33 -9.11 -7.42
CA GLY A 153 -15.37 -8.01 -7.39
C GLY A 153 -15.97 -6.64 -7.08
N GLN A 154 -17.27 -6.56 -6.78
CA GLN A 154 -17.89 -5.30 -6.38
C GLN A 154 -17.43 -4.90 -4.96
N GLU A 155 -17.06 -3.63 -4.79
CA GLU A 155 -16.73 -3.09 -3.47
C GLU A 155 -17.98 -2.66 -2.70
N ILE A 156 -18.11 -3.16 -1.47
CA ILE A 156 -19.10 -2.72 -0.49
C ILE A 156 -18.43 -1.83 0.54
N LEU A 157 -19.07 -0.69 0.79
CA LEU A 157 -18.67 0.25 1.82
C LEU A 157 -19.60 0.13 3.02
N ARG A 158 -19.04 -0.16 4.19
CA ARG A 158 -19.77 -0.10 5.46
C ARG A 158 -19.21 1.03 6.29
N SER A 159 -20.05 1.97 6.70
CA SER A 159 -19.64 3.05 7.59
C SER A 159 -19.25 2.46 8.96
N ILE A 160 -18.01 2.68 9.38
CA ILE A 160 -17.48 2.16 10.66
C ILE A 160 -17.16 3.28 11.65
N TYR A 161 -17.06 4.52 11.19
CA TYR A 161 -16.78 5.67 12.05
C TYR A 161 -17.30 6.97 11.46
N LEU A 162 -17.91 7.78 12.31
CA LEU A 162 -18.26 9.18 12.08
C LEU A 162 -17.62 10.05 13.19
N PRO A 163 -17.24 11.31 12.88
CA PRO A 163 -16.69 12.21 13.89
C PRO A 163 -17.59 12.32 15.13
N GLY A 164 -17.00 12.15 16.31
CA GLY A 164 -17.71 12.20 17.59
C GLY A 164 -18.42 10.90 17.99
N GLN A 165 -18.37 9.86 17.16
CA GLN A 165 -18.93 8.54 17.46
C GLN A 165 -17.84 7.51 17.78
N HIS A 166 -18.27 6.37 18.33
CA HIS A 166 -17.38 5.23 18.56
C HIS A 166 -17.08 4.51 17.24
N LEU A 167 -15.86 3.97 17.13
CA LEU A 167 -15.49 3.07 16.04
C LEU A 167 -16.28 1.76 16.19
N LEU A 168 -17.00 1.37 15.14
CA LEU A 168 -17.72 0.10 15.09
C LEU A 168 -16.76 -1.05 14.81
N ASP A 169 -17.05 -2.20 15.42
CA ASP A 169 -16.36 -3.44 15.12
C ASP A 169 -16.57 -3.85 13.66
N HIS A 170 -15.51 -4.35 13.04
CA HIS A 170 -15.49 -4.77 11.65
C HIS A 170 -14.42 -5.85 11.45
N PRO A 171 -14.50 -6.66 10.38
CA PRO A 171 -13.52 -7.70 10.10
C PRO A 171 -12.10 -7.12 9.92
N GLN A 172 -11.12 -7.73 10.60
CA GLN A 172 -9.69 -7.41 10.48
C GLN A 172 -8.91 -8.41 9.62
N HIS A 173 -9.65 -9.29 8.95
CA HIS A 173 -9.15 -10.31 8.06
C HIS A 173 -9.98 -10.29 6.79
N THR A 174 -9.31 -10.17 5.66
CA THR A 174 -9.95 -10.34 4.36
C THR A 174 -9.89 -11.80 3.95
N GLN A 175 -11.02 -12.35 3.56
CA GLN A 175 -11.08 -13.64 2.89
C GLN A 175 -10.68 -13.43 1.43
N LEU A 176 -9.78 -14.27 0.94
CA LEU A 176 -9.37 -14.24 -0.46
C LEU A 176 -10.37 -15.10 -1.25
N PRO A 177 -10.97 -14.57 -2.32
CA PRO A 177 -11.89 -15.35 -3.13
C PRO A 177 -11.19 -16.61 -3.66
N THR A 178 -11.81 -17.77 -3.48
CA THR A 178 -11.39 -19.01 -4.11
C THR A 178 -11.92 -19.01 -5.55
N GLY A 179 -11.13 -18.48 -6.47
CA GLY A 179 -11.44 -18.55 -7.90
C GLY A 179 -11.09 -19.90 -8.51
N THR A 180 -11.70 -20.23 -9.64
CA THR A 180 -11.22 -21.31 -10.51
C THR A 180 -9.82 -20.98 -11.01
N PRO A 181 -8.86 -21.91 -10.98
CA PRO A 181 -7.54 -21.68 -11.55
C PRO A 181 -7.67 -21.20 -12.98
N SER A 182 -7.06 -20.05 -13.29
CA SER A 182 -7.01 -19.55 -14.67
C SER A 182 -5.63 -19.83 -15.23
N GLU A 183 -5.56 -20.35 -16.46
CA GLU A 183 -4.31 -20.49 -17.20
C GLU A 183 -3.83 -19.15 -17.78
N ARG A 184 -4.68 -18.11 -17.74
CA ARG A 184 -4.40 -16.78 -18.27
C ARG A 184 -4.97 -15.68 -17.38
N ILE A 185 -4.15 -14.71 -17.02
CA ILE A 185 -4.57 -13.55 -16.24
C ILE A 185 -3.98 -12.30 -16.87
N THR A 186 -4.83 -11.29 -17.10
CA THR A 186 -4.38 -9.97 -17.54
C THR A 186 -4.45 -8.97 -16.38
N LEU A 187 -3.34 -8.27 -16.14
CA LEU A 187 -3.20 -7.24 -15.13
C LEU A 187 -3.19 -5.86 -15.80
N GLN A 188 -4.00 -4.93 -15.31
CA GLN A 188 -3.96 -3.53 -15.70
C GLN A 188 -3.33 -2.73 -14.56
N PHE A 189 -2.12 -2.21 -14.77
CA PHE A 189 -1.47 -1.31 -13.81
C PHE A 189 -2.05 0.10 -13.94
N ASP A 190 -2.67 0.59 -12.87
CA ASP A 190 -3.28 1.93 -12.80
C ASP A 190 -2.29 2.96 -12.23
N THR A 191 -1.24 2.48 -11.55
CA THR A 191 -0.13 3.31 -11.07
C THR A 191 1.20 2.66 -11.42
N PRO A 192 2.29 3.45 -11.58
CA PRO A 192 3.57 2.97 -12.03
C PRO A 192 4.14 1.83 -11.16
N LEU A 193 4.37 0.69 -11.79
CA LEU A 193 5.09 -0.44 -11.26
C LEU A 193 6.60 -0.14 -11.23
N ARG A 194 7.22 -0.34 -10.06
CA ARG A 194 8.65 -0.13 -9.86
C ARG A 194 9.32 -1.37 -9.30
N LEU A 195 9.54 -2.37 -10.14
CA LEU A 195 10.41 -3.49 -9.81
C LEU A 195 11.87 -3.04 -9.94
N GLN A 196 12.71 -3.44 -8.99
CA GLN A 196 14.10 -3.01 -8.94
C GLN A 196 15.07 -4.18 -8.97
N GLN A 197 16.22 -3.96 -9.60
CA GLN A 197 17.40 -4.80 -9.53
C GLN A 197 18.59 -3.90 -9.18
N ASP A 198 19.37 -4.28 -8.17
CA ASP A 198 20.54 -3.53 -7.69
C ASP A 198 20.24 -2.04 -7.42
N GLY A 199 19.08 -1.76 -6.83
CA GLY A 199 18.62 -0.42 -6.49
C GLY A 199 18.04 0.40 -7.66
N HIS A 200 18.13 -0.10 -8.88
CA HIS A 200 17.66 0.58 -10.10
C HIS A 200 16.32 0.00 -10.56
N ALA A 201 15.41 0.86 -11.00
CA ALA A 201 14.13 0.42 -11.53
C ALA A 201 14.29 -0.20 -12.92
N LEU A 202 13.62 -1.34 -13.14
CA LEU A 202 13.69 -2.08 -14.40
C LEU A 202 12.83 -1.41 -15.48
N PRO A 203 13.36 -1.17 -16.69
CA PRO A 203 12.55 -0.72 -17.82
C PRO A 203 11.63 -1.84 -18.31
N PRO A 204 10.57 -1.52 -19.10
CA PRO A 204 9.64 -2.52 -19.62
C PRO A 204 10.32 -3.73 -20.27
N SER A 205 11.36 -3.52 -21.08
CA SER A 205 12.07 -4.59 -21.80
C SER A 205 12.80 -5.61 -20.91
N LYS A 206 13.03 -5.29 -19.63
CA LYS A 206 13.69 -6.19 -18.66
C LYS A 206 12.71 -6.82 -17.68
N LEU A 207 11.43 -6.52 -17.79
CA LEU A 207 10.40 -7.10 -16.94
C LEU A 207 10.05 -8.50 -17.41
N THR A 208 9.96 -9.43 -16.46
CA THR A 208 9.59 -10.83 -16.72
C THR A 208 8.52 -11.30 -15.73
N ALA A 209 7.72 -12.29 -16.11
CA ALA A 209 6.72 -12.90 -15.22
C ALA A 209 7.33 -13.26 -13.85
N ARG A 210 8.51 -13.90 -13.88
CA ARG A 210 9.26 -14.25 -12.67
C ARG A 210 9.55 -13.05 -11.78
N THR A 211 9.97 -11.91 -12.34
CA THR A 211 10.27 -10.71 -11.54
C THR A 211 9.03 -10.18 -10.81
N LEU A 212 7.87 -10.18 -11.49
CA LEU A 212 6.59 -9.73 -10.92
C LEU A 212 6.07 -10.70 -9.87
N LEU A 213 5.94 -11.99 -10.22
CA LEU A 213 5.39 -13.01 -9.34
C LEU A 213 6.23 -13.14 -8.06
N MET A 214 7.56 -13.17 -8.18
CA MET A 214 8.39 -13.23 -6.99
C MET A 214 8.40 -11.91 -6.20
N ALA A 215 8.09 -10.77 -6.81
CA ALA A 215 7.90 -9.52 -6.06
C ALA A 215 6.61 -9.57 -5.22
N LEU A 216 5.54 -10.19 -5.73
CA LEU A 216 4.31 -10.46 -5.00
C LEU A 216 4.55 -11.43 -3.84
N VAL A 217 5.16 -12.60 -4.12
CA VAL A 217 5.53 -13.60 -3.10
C VAL A 217 6.31 -12.93 -1.97
N ARG A 218 7.41 -12.24 -2.29
CA ARG A 218 8.25 -11.57 -1.29
C ARG A 218 7.46 -10.55 -0.47
N ARG A 219 6.68 -9.69 -1.10
CA ARG A 219 5.94 -8.64 -0.39
C ARG A 219 4.91 -9.22 0.57
N ALA A 220 4.10 -10.19 0.11
CA ALA A 220 3.11 -10.85 0.94
C ALA A 220 3.76 -11.58 2.12
N SER A 221 4.83 -12.35 1.87
CA SER A 221 5.56 -13.08 2.92
C SER A 221 6.17 -12.16 3.96
N LEU A 222 6.82 -11.08 3.53
CA LEU A 222 7.45 -10.13 4.47
C LEU A 222 6.42 -9.40 5.33
N LEU A 223 5.30 -8.99 4.75
CA LEU A 223 4.23 -8.35 5.51
C LEU A 223 3.60 -9.31 6.53
N ALA A 224 3.37 -10.56 6.14
CA ALA A 224 2.79 -11.58 7.02
C ALA A 224 3.76 -12.02 8.12
N GLU A 225 5.04 -12.25 7.82
CA GLU A 225 6.02 -12.68 8.83
C GLU A 225 6.30 -11.56 9.84
N ILE A 226 6.47 -10.32 9.37
CA ILE A 226 6.86 -9.19 10.23
C ILE A 226 5.67 -8.63 11.02
N HIS A 227 4.50 -8.53 10.39
CA HIS A 227 3.33 -7.86 10.99
C HIS A 227 2.17 -8.80 11.31
N GLY A 228 2.17 -10.02 10.77
CA GLY A 228 1.21 -11.07 11.13
C GLY A 228 1.78 -12.14 12.07
N GLY A 229 3.11 -12.14 12.31
CA GLY A 229 3.79 -13.13 13.14
C GLY A 229 3.77 -14.56 12.56
N LYS A 230 3.39 -14.71 11.28
CA LYS A 230 3.24 -16.00 10.60
C LYS A 230 3.93 -15.98 9.26
N ARG A 231 4.78 -16.97 9.02
CA ARG A 231 5.39 -17.19 7.71
C ARG A 231 4.34 -17.80 6.77
N LEU A 232 4.26 -17.28 5.54
CA LEU A 232 3.35 -17.80 4.52
C LEU A 232 3.88 -19.03 3.80
N TYR A 233 5.20 -19.07 3.56
CA TYR A 233 5.86 -20.11 2.79
C TYR A 233 7.17 -20.49 3.47
N SER A 234 7.43 -21.79 3.57
CA SER A 234 8.72 -22.39 3.90
C SER A 234 9.81 -22.03 2.87
N THR A 235 11.06 -22.40 3.15
CA THR A 235 12.18 -22.16 2.23
C THR A 235 12.00 -22.98 0.94
N GLU A 236 11.50 -24.20 1.10
CA GLU A 236 11.22 -25.17 0.06
C GLU A 236 10.10 -24.66 -0.85
N GLU A 237 8.94 -24.27 -0.28
CA GLU A 237 7.82 -23.68 -1.04
C GLU A 237 8.23 -22.39 -1.76
N PHE A 238 9.10 -21.56 -1.16
CA PHE A 238 9.60 -20.35 -1.84
C PHE A 238 10.45 -20.69 -3.08
N SER A 239 11.22 -21.78 -3.01
CA SER A 239 12.07 -22.26 -4.10
C SER A 239 11.21 -22.85 -5.21
N GLU A 240 10.21 -23.66 -4.87
CA GLU A 240 9.21 -24.18 -5.81
C GLU A 240 8.43 -23.06 -6.52
N LEU A 241 8.02 -22.02 -5.79
CA LEU A 241 7.39 -20.84 -6.40
C LEU A 241 8.33 -20.13 -7.39
N ALA A 242 9.63 -20.07 -7.12
CA ALA A 242 10.58 -19.47 -8.03
C ALA A 242 10.75 -20.29 -9.32
N GLU A 243 10.72 -21.62 -9.23
CA GLU A 243 10.74 -22.54 -10.37
C GLU A 243 9.47 -22.44 -11.20
N HIS A 244 8.29 -22.50 -10.55
CA HIS A 244 7.00 -22.31 -11.23
C HIS A 244 6.93 -20.96 -11.95
N ALA A 245 7.41 -19.89 -11.31
CA ALA A 245 7.40 -18.54 -11.89
C ALA A 245 8.27 -18.42 -13.15
N GLN A 246 9.29 -19.28 -13.30
CA GLN A 246 10.15 -19.33 -14.48
C GLN A 246 9.46 -19.97 -15.68
N GLN A 247 8.47 -20.84 -15.45
CA GLN A 247 7.68 -21.49 -16.51
C GLN A 247 6.52 -20.62 -17.00
N ILE A 248 6.22 -19.51 -16.33
CA ILE A 248 5.16 -18.59 -16.73
C ILE A 248 5.61 -17.74 -17.91
N THR A 249 4.87 -17.85 -19.00
CA THR A 249 5.01 -16.97 -20.15
C THR A 249 4.26 -15.66 -19.90
N SER A 250 4.72 -14.56 -20.51
CA SER A 250 4.01 -13.30 -20.39
C SER A 250 4.22 -12.38 -21.58
N HIS A 251 3.19 -11.61 -21.91
CA HIS A 251 3.25 -10.54 -22.89
C HIS A 251 2.74 -9.26 -22.25
N HIS A 252 3.35 -8.11 -22.55
CA HIS A 252 2.94 -6.86 -21.93
C HIS A 252 3.03 -5.65 -22.87
N HIS A 253 2.09 -4.73 -22.70
CA HIS A 253 2.11 -3.41 -23.30
C HIS A 253 2.32 -2.40 -22.17
N LEU A 254 3.57 -2.32 -21.70
CA LEU A 254 3.98 -1.43 -20.62
C LEU A 254 4.79 -0.28 -21.18
N THR A 255 4.47 0.93 -20.73
CA THR A 255 5.23 2.14 -21.05
C THR A 255 5.84 2.70 -19.78
N TRP A 256 7.00 3.35 -19.94
CA TRP A 256 7.61 4.08 -18.85
C TRP A 256 6.90 5.43 -18.68
N ARG A 257 6.44 5.73 -17.48
CA ARG A 257 5.85 7.02 -17.12
C ARG A 257 6.67 7.67 -16.02
N ASP A 258 7.29 8.80 -16.35
CA ASP A 258 8.00 9.66 -15.39
C ASP A 258 7.07 10.70 -14.77
N TRP A 259 7.32 11.04 -13.52
CA TRP A 259 6.77 12.22 -12.86
C TRP A 259 7.73 12.77 -11.82
N THR A 260 7.50 14.03 -11.46
CA THR A 260 8.35 14.77 -10.55
C THR A 260 7.77 14.75 -9.13
N ARG A 261 8.59 14.42 -8.14
CA ARG A 261 8.23 14.52 -6.70
C ARG A 261 9.20 15.41 -5.94
N HIS A 262 8.65 16.26 -5.08
CA HIS A 262 9.41 16.91 -4.00
C HIS A 262 9.49 16.02 -2.75
N SER A 263 10.69 15.55 -2.39
CA SER A 263 10.92 14.76 -1.17
C SER A 263 11.16 15.67 0.03
N SER A 264 10.22 15.74 0.99
CA SER A 264 10.37 16.59 2.19
C SER A 264 11.53 16.18 3.10
N ARG A 265 11.83 14.87 3.20
CA ARG A 265 12.94 14.34 4.01
C ARG A 265 14.33 14.63 3.43
N GLN A 266 14.44 14.69 2.10
CA GLN A 266 15.72 14.83 1.40
C GLN A 266 15.90 16.21 0.74
N ARG A 267 14.87 17.08 0.78
CA ARG A 267 14.81 18.39 0.09
C ARG A 267 15.32 18.35 -1.35
N ARG A 268 15.01 17.27 -2.07
CA ARG A 268 15.37 17.07 -3.48
C ARG A 268 14.13 16.79 -4.32
N THR A 269 14.14 17.35 -5.52
CA THR A 269 13.24 17.00 -6.61
C THR A 269 13.76 15.69 -7.21
N MET A 270 12.94 14.64 -7.21
CA MET A 270 13.29 13.34 -7.78
C MET A 270 12.37 13.07 -8.96
N GLN A 271 12.94 12.60 -10.07
CA GLN A 271 12.16 11.89 -11.07
C GLN A 271 11.87 10.49 -10.51
N LEU A 272 10.59 10.22 -10.29
CA LEU A 272 10.12 8.87 -10.04
C LEU A 272 9.50 8.43 -11.36
N GLY A 273 10.01 7.32 -11.89
CA GLY A 273 9.45 6.67 -13.06
C GLY A 273 9.10 5.22 -12.74
N GLY A 274 8.17 4.66 -13.51
CA GLY A 274 7.80 3.25 -13.44
C GLY A 274 6.94 2.83 -14.63
N CYS A 275 6.66 1.53 -14.70
CA CYS A 275 5.93 0.93 -15.81
C CYS A 275 4.42 0.98 -15.58
N ILE A 276 3.64 1.44 -16.56
CA ILE A 276 2.17 1.45 -16.53
C ILE A 276 1.62 0.76 -17.78
N GLY A 277 0.44 0.16 -17.71
CA GLY A 277 -0.21 -0.51 -18.84
C GLY A 277 -0.66 -1.93 -18.52
N LYS A 278 -0.80 -2.75 -19.57
CA LYS A 278 -1.33 -4.12 -19.47
C LYS A 278 -0.23 -5.16 -19.46
N TRP A 279 -0.37 -6.18 -18.63
CA TRP A 279 0.53 -7.33 -18.57
C TRP A 279 -0.28 -8.63 -18.47
N GLN A 280 -0.22 -9.46 -19.50
CA GLN A 280 -0.85 -10.76 -19.55
C GLN A 280 0.16 -11.85 -19.15
N LEU A 281 -0.25 -12.73 -18.23
CA LEU A 281 0.48 -13.91 -17.79
C LEU A 281 -0.24 -15.15 -18.32
N SER A 282 0.51 -16.17 -18.77
CA SER A 282 -0.04 -17.42 -19.29
C SER A 282 0.79 -18.64 -18.86
N GLY A 283 0.12 -19.73 -18.50
CA GLY A 283 0.71 -20.98 -18.01
C GLY A 283 0.01 -21.47 -16.73
N ASN A 284 0.68 -22.31 -15.93
CA ASN A 284 0.12 -22.78 -14.67
C ASN A 284 0.17 -21.69 -13.58
N LEU A 285 -0.86 -20.83 -13.51
CA LEU A 285 -0.95 -19.74 -12.54
C LEU A 285 -1.55 -20.16 -11.19
N THR A 286 -1.98 -21.42 -11.05
CA THR A 286 -2.57 -21.96 -9.81
C THR A 286 -1.75 -21.63 -8.55
N PRO A 287 -0.41 -21.78 -8.54
CA PRO A 287 0.40 -21.45 -7.35
C PRO A 287 0.37 -19.96 -6.96
N PHE A 288 0.04 -19.07 -7.91
CA PHE A 288 0.10 -17.62 -7.73
C PHE A 288 -1.27 -16.95 -7.62
N GLN A 289 -2.36 -17.68 -7.81
CA GLN A 289 -3.69 -17.08 -7.94
C GLN A 289 -4.08 -16.22 -6.73
N SER A 290 -3.95 -16.76 -5.51
CA SER A 290 -4.21 -16.00 -4.28
C SER A 290 -3.28 -14.78 -4.16
N LEU A 291 -2.03 -14.89 -4.60
CA LEU A 291 -1.06 -13.78 -4.55
C LEU A 291 -1.34 -12.70 -5.59
N LEU A 292 -1.81 -13.07 -6.78
CA LEU A 292 -2.21 -12.13 -7.82
C LEU A 292 -3.46 -11.34 -7.41
N ARG A 293 -4.41 -11.97 -6.72
CA ARG A 293 -5.53 -11.25 -6.10
C ARG A 293 -5.05 -10.38 -4.94
N LEU A 294 -4.33 -10.95 -3.98
CA LEU A 294 -3.81 -10.21 -2.82
C LEU A 294 -2.94 -9.00 -3.24
N GLY A 295 -2.19 -9.13 -4.32
CA GLY A 295 -1.36 -8.06 -4.86
C GLY A 295 -2.12 -6.86 -5.41
N SER A 296 -3.40 -6.99 -5.79
CA SER A 296 -4.22 -5.83 -6.17
C SER A 296 -4.46 -4.93 -4.96
N TRP A 297 -4.59 -5.50 -3.76
CA TRP A 297 -4.79 -4.76 -2.50
C TRP A 297 -3.47 -4.36 -1.83
N LEU A 298 -2.44 -5.22 -1.88
CA LEU A 298 -1.14 -4.92 -1.27
C LEU A 298 -0.27 -4.03 -2.16
N HIS A 299 -0.60 -3.93 -3.45
CA HIS A 299 0.25 -3.41 -4.53
C HIS A 299 1.58 -4.17 -4.63
N VAL A 300 2.41 -3.83 -5.62
CA VAL A 300 3.69 -4.51 -5.86
C VAL A 300 4.82 -3.55 -6.24
N GLY A 301 6.03 -3.86 -5.78
CA GLY A 301 7.25 -3.10 -6.09
C GLY A 301 7.56 -1.97 -5.11
N LYS A 302 8.50 -1.10 -5.52
CA LYS A 302 9.03 -0.03 -4.68
C LYS A 302 8.02 1.10 -4.52
N GLU A 303 7.87 1.56 -3.29
CA GLU A 303 6.92 2.59 -2.87
C GLU A 303 5.43 2.21 -2.94
N ALA A 304 5.13 0.91 -2.94
CA ALA A 304 3.77 0.40 -2.81
C ALA A 304 2.99 1.03 -1.63
N SER A 305 3.67 1.37 -0.53
CA SER A 305 3.04 1.97 0.66
C SER A 305 2.32 3.30 0.43
N PHE A 306 2.70 4.03 -0.62
CA PHE A 306 2.01 5.28 -0.98
C PHE A 306 1.24 5.18 -2.28
N GLY A 307 0.98 3.95 -2.75
CA GLY A 307 0.02 3.68 -3.80
C GLY A 307 0.61 3.35 -5.16
N LEU A 308 1.94 3.14 -5.29
CA LEU A 308 2.53 2.70 -6.55
C LEU A 308 2.33 1.20 -6.77
N GLY A 309 2.41 0.75 -8.02
CA GLY A 309 2.23 -0.66 -8.38
C GLY A 309 0.84 -1.21 -8.10
N LYS A 310 -0.17 -0.34 -7.99
CA LYS A 310 -1.59 -0.72 -8.04
C LYS A 310 -1.91 -1.33 -9.38
N TYR A 311 -2.58 -2.47 -9.36
CA TYR A 311 -3.17 -3.06 -10.54
C TYR A 311 -4.53 -3.66 -10.20
N ARG A 312 -5.33 -3.84 -11.24
CA ARG A 312 -6.55 -4.65 -11.22
C ARG A 312 -6.41 -5.84 -12.15
N ILE A 313 -7.04 -6.95 -11.80
CA ILE A 313 -7.20 -8.09 -12.71
C ILE A 313 -8.35 -7.73 -13.65
N ILE A 314 -8.14 -7.89 -14.95
CA ILE A 314 -9.22 -7.74 -15.94
C ILE A 314 -9.58 -9.14 -16.45
N GLU A 315 -10.86 -9.48 -16.33
CA GLU A 315 -11.42 -10.68 -16.93
C GLU A 315 -11.63 -10.40 -18.43
N GLU A 316 -11.21 -11.33 -19.27
CA GLU A 316 -11.45 -11.32 -20.73
C GLU A 316 -12.68 -12.15 -21.05
#